data_AF-A0A8J4CEN2-F1
#
_entry.id   AF-A0A8J4CEN2-F1
#
_cell.length_a   1.000
_cell.length_b   1.000
_cell.length_c   1.000
_cell.angle_alpha   90.00
_cell.angle_beta   90.00
_cell.angle_gamma   90.00
#
_symmetry.space_group_name_H-M   'P 1'
#
loop_
_entity.id
_entity.type
_entity.pdbx_description
1 polymer ?
#
loop_
_entity_poly.entity_id
_entity_poly.type
_entity_poly.pdbx_seq_one_letter_code
_entity_poly.pdbx_strand_id
1 'polypeptide(L)'
;MPPYDNQDVAASLVMAVLERDQGHWDAQRLYARMALDRGLREDALKVALRLVVARPKHSGAKALLAECLQDEASCLMLYDELGLRFPDKQPGAAGTAGHSPDSISSSSSSGNSSTAAALAFVATAVKDFGKVDACIALLHRAVQLDPANPSYCLNLVHALELRQDLQAAAEAGRDYCCRCGSRLAGRSLVDVGELLSSLPELRNPLQLTWYTAPPLWGSEQQRRQNQVPPPGAAEESCRGDGSGGDDGGPQHGGGRRSDDSARGGNKSTGHSTAAATGHTPVKAGSRSMWCQMVCGASS
;
A
#
# COMPACT_ATOMS: atom_id res chain seq x y z
N MET A 1 -50.96 -17.83 2.08
CA MET A 1 -49.74 -17.16 2.58
C MET A 1 -48.54 -17.79 1.90
N PRO A 2 -47.64 -17.01 1.30
CA PRO A 2 -46.40 -17.56 0.78
C PRO A 2 -45.62 -18.23 1.94
N PRO A 3 -45.00 -19.39 1.71
CA PRO A 3 -44.19 -20.05 2.74
C PRO A 3 -43.03 -19.13 3.10
N TYR A 4 -42.86 -18.84 4.39
CA TYR A 4 -41.68 -18.12 4.88
C TYR A 4 -40.44 -18.94 4.56
N ASP A 5 -39.46 -18.32 3.91
CA ASP A 5 -38.14 -18.93 3.74
C ASP A 5 -37.41 -18.90 5.09
N ASN A 6 -36.65 -19.96 5.39
CA ASN A 6 -35.77 -20.00 6.55
C ASN A 6 -34.78 -18.82 6.56
N GLN A 7 -34.42 -18.30 5.38
CA GLN A 7 -33.61 -17.10 5.26
C GLN A 7 -34.29 -15.84 5.83
N ASP A 8 -35.61 -15.69 5.65
CA ASP A 8 -36.35 -14.55 6.17
C ASP A 8 -36.47 -14.61 7.69
N VAL A 9 -36.71 -15.81 8.23
CA VAL A 9 -36.72 -16.05 9.68
C VAL A 9 -35.34 -15.74 10.27
N ALA A 10 -34.25 -16.24 9.67
CA ALA A 10 -32.90 -15.91 10.11
C ALA A 10 -32.62 -14.40 10.07
N ALA A 11 -33.07 -13.70 9.02
CA ALA A 11 -32.87 -12.26 8.87
C ALA A 11 -33.56 -11.50 10.01
N SER A 12 -34.82 -11.85 10.29
CA SER A 12 -35.59 -11.23 11.38
C SER A 12 -34.96 -11.44 12.75
N LEU A 13 -34.40 -12.63 13.02
CA LEU A 13 -33.70 -12.90 14.28
C LEU A 13 -32.42 -12.07 14.41
N VAL A 14 -31.63 -11.98 13.33
CA VAL A 14 -30.40 -11.16 13.32
C VAL A 14 -30.73 -9.68 13.53
N MET A 15 -31.77 -9.17 12.88
CA MET A 15 -32.23 -7.79 13.07
C MET A 15 -32.69 -7.53 14.50
N ALA A 16 -33.45 -8.45 15.10
CA ALA A 16 -33.87 -8.32 16.51
C ALA A 16 -32.68 -8.28 17.49
N VAL A 17 -31.58 -8.97 17.17
CA VAL A 17 -30.33 -8.87 17.96
C VAL A 17 -29.67 -7.50 17.75
N LEU A 18 -29.56 -7.03 16.50
CA LEU A 18 -28.97 -5.73 16.18
C LEU A 18 -29.76 -4.54 16.72
N GLU A 19 -31.08 -4.66 16.86
CA GLU A 19 -31.93 -3.66 17.51
C GLU A 19 -31.61 -3.51 19.00
N ARG A 20 -31.28 -4.63 19.67
CA ARG A 20 -30.89 -4.63 21.09
C ARG A 20 -29.44 -4.22 21.29
N ASP A 21 -28.55 -4.64 20.40
CA ASP A 21 -27.14 -4.32 20.42
C ASP A 21 -26.61 -4.11 19.00
N GLN A 22 -26.58 -2.84 18.58
CA GLN A 22 -26.05 -2.46 17.27
C GLN A 22 -24.57 -2.81 17.11
N GLY A 23 -23.83 -2.98 18.20
CA GLY A 23 -22.41 -3.34 18.21
C GLY A 23 -22.14 -4.84 18.19
N HIS A 24 -23.17 -5.69 18.14
CA HIS A 24 -23.01 -7.13 18.21
C HIS A 24 -22.30 -7.68 16.97
N TRP A 25 -21.00 -7.99 17.11
CA TRP A 25 -20.11 -8.31 16.00
C TRP A 25 -20.60 -9.47 15.12
N ASP A 26 -21.00 -10.60 15.72
CA ASP A 26 -21.42 -11.78 14.96
C ASP A 26 -22.72 -11.54 14.18
N ALA A 27 -23.65 -10.76 14.76
CA ALA A 27 -24.91 -10.40 14.14
C ALA A 27 -24.68 -9.46 12.95
N GLN A 28 -23.77 -8.49 13.08
CA GLN A 28 -23.37 -7.63 11.96
C GLN A 28 -22.74 -8.44 10.82
N ARG A 29 -21.82 -9.37 11.14
CA ARG A 29 -21.19 -10.21 10.12
C ARG A 29 -22.20 -11.12 9.42
N LEU A 30 -23.12 -11.72 10.18
CA LEU A 30 -24.16 -12.57 9.62
C LEU A 30 -25.12 -11.76 8.76
N TYR A 31 -25.55 -10.58 9.23
CA TYR A 31 -26.36 -9.64 8.45
C TYR A 31 -25.70 -9.29 7.12
N ALA A 32 -24.43 -8.90 7.14
CA ALA A 32 -23.71 -8.54 5.92
C ALA A 32 -23.60 -9.70 4.93
N ARG A 33 -23.43 -10.94 5.43
CA ARG A 33 -23.44 -12.12 4.57
C ARG A 33 -24.81 -12.35 3.94
N MET A 34 -25.87 -12.26 4.73
CA MET A 34 -27.25 -12.39 4.24
C MET A 34 -27.60 -11.29 3.23
N ALA A 35 -27.17 -10.05 3.47
CA ALA A 35 -27.34 -8.94 2.54
C ALA A 35 -26.63 -9.22 1.21
N LEU A 36 -25.40 -9.74 1.26
CA LEU A 36 -24.65 -10.13 0.06
C LEU A 36 -25.34 -11.26 -0.72
N ASP A 37 -25.81 -12.30 -0.03
CA ASP A 37 -26.52 -13.44 -0.63
C ASP A 37 -27.84 -13.00 -1.30
N ARG A 38 -28.48 -11.93 -0.80
CA ARG A 38 -29.68 -11.32 -1.39
C ARG A 38 -29.41 -10.26 -2.46
N GLY A 39 -28.14 -10.02 -2.80
CA GLY A 39 -27.74 -9.01 -3.78
C GLY A 39 -27.78 -7.56 -3.26
N LEU A 40 -28.00 -7.34 -1.96
CA LEU A 40 -27.95 -6.03 -1.31
C LEU A 40 -26.49 -5.65 -1.02
N ARG A 41 -25.72 -5.46 -2.09
CA ARG A 41 -24.26 -5.24 -2.02
C ARG A 41 -23.87 -3.98 -1.27
N GLU A 42 -24.64 -2.91 -1.40
CA GLU A 42 -24.38 -1.63 -0.74
C GLU A 42 -24.45 -1.77 0.80
N ASP A 43 -25.51 -2.41 1.30
CA ASP A 43 -25.67 -2.67 2.73
C ASP A 43 -24.59 -3.61 3.27
N ALA A 44 -24.28 -4.67 2.51
CA ALA A 44 -23.20 -5.60 2.85
C ALA A 44 -21.84 -4.87 2.95
N LEU A 45 -21.55 -3.99 1.99
CA LEU A 45 -20.33 -3.17 1.95
C LEU A 45 -20.23 -2.24 3.17
N LYS A 46 -21.30 -1.49 3.47
CA LYS A 46 -21.36 -0.60 4.65
C LYS A 46 -21.08 -1.33 5.95
N VAL A 47 -21.67 -2.52 6.13
CA VAL A 47 -21.46 -3.33 7.33
C VAL A 47 -20.05 -3.93 7.35
N ALA A 48 -19.55 -4.42 6.21
CA ALA A 48 -18.20 -4.94 6.10
C ALA A 48 -17.13 -3.88 6.43
N LEU A 49 -17.30 -2.65 5.94
CA LEU A 49 -16.42 -1.52 6.28
C LEU A 49 -16.41 -1.25 7.79
N ARG A 50 -17.60 -1.16 8.42
CA ARG A 50 -17.71 -0.99 9.88
C ARG A 50 -16.98 -2.11 10.64
N LEU A 51 -17.15 -3.36 10.22
CA LEU A 51 -16.48 -4.51 10.83
C LEU A 51 -14.95 -4.43 10.72
N VAL A 52 -14.43 -4.05 9.55
CA VAL A 52 -12.98 -3.92 9.32
C VAL A 52 -12.40 -2.75 10.10
N VAL A 53 -13.09 -1.61 10.18
CA VAL A 53 -12.66 -0.46 10.99
C VAL A 53 -12.64 -0.81 12.49
N ALA A 54 -13.68 -1.53 12.97
CA ALA A 54 -13.76 -1.94 14.36
C ALA A 54 -12.68 -2.97 14.75
N ARG A 55 -12.33 -3.89 13.84
CA ARG A 55 -11.34 -4.96 14.08
C ARG A 55 -10.45 -5.20 12.85
N PRO A 56 -9.46 -4.34 12.58
CA PRO A 56 -8.67 -4.36 11.33
C PRO A 56 -7.82 -5.62 11.16
N LYS A 57 -7.53 -6.34 12.25
CA LYS A 57 -6.77 -7.60 12.24
C LYS A 57 -7.65 -8.83 11.98
N HIS A 58 -8.98 -8.68 11.95
CA HIS A 58 -9.89 -9.82 11.83
C HIS A 58 -10.03 -10.27 10.36
N SER A 59 -9.48 -11.43 10.04
CA SER A 59 -9.47 -11.97 8.67
C SER A 59 -10.88 -12.15 8.08
N GLY A 60 -11.85 -12.62 8.87
CA GLY A 60 -13.23 -12.81 8.40
C GLY A 60 -13.95 -11.52 8.01
N ALA A 61 -13.56 -10.37 8.56
CA ALA A 61 -14.15 -9.08 8.19
C ALA A 61 -13.54 -8.59 6.88
N LYS A 62 -12.21 -8.73 6.73
CA LYS A 62 -11.51 -8.45 5.47
C LYS A 62 -11.98 -9.35 4.32
N ALA A 63 -12.23 -10.63 4.60
CA ALA A 63 -12.75 -11.58 3.62
C ALA A 63 -14.11 -11.12 3.07
N LEU A 64 -15.03 -10.77 3.97
CA LEU A 64 -16.35 -10.24 3.61
C LEU A 64 -16.22 -8.94 2.78
N LEU A 65 -15.33 -8.03 3.17
CA LEU A 65 -15.05 -6.81 2.41
C LEU A 65 -14.52 -7.12 1.00
N ALA A 66 -13.61 -8.09 0.87
CA ALA A 66 -13.09 -8.54 -0.42
C ALA A 66 -14.14 -9.25 -1.29
N GLU A 67 -15.13 -9.91 -0.69
CA GLU A 67 -16.28 -10.47 -1.41
C GLU A 67 -17.21 -9.37 -1.95
N CYS A 68 -17.32 -8.24 -1.24
CA CYS A 68 -18.07 -7.07 -1.71
C CYS A 68 -17.35 -6.33 -2.84
N LEU A 69 -16.00 -6.31 -2.81
CA LEU A 69 -15.13 -5.60 -3.75
C LEU A 69 -14.42 -6.56 -4.71
N GLN A 70 -15.14 -7.09 -5.69
CA GLN A 70 -14.63 -8.12 -6.60
C GLN A 70 -13.87 -7.52 -7.80
N ASP A 71 -14.33 -6.39 -8.29
CA ASP A 71 -13.88 -5.73 -9.51
C ASP A 71 -13.88 -4.20 -9.36
N GLU A 72 -13.41 -3.49 -10.39
CA GLU A 72 -13.37 -2.02 -10.40
C GLU A 72 -14.77 -1.39 -10.28
N ALA A 73 -15.81 -2.00 -10.86
CA ALA A 73 -17.18 -1.48 -10.78
C ALA A 73 -17.70 -1.49 -9.33
N SER A 74 -17.38 -2.53 -8.56
CA SER A 74 -17.72 -2.61 -7.15
C SER A 74 -16.98 -1.60 -6.27
N CYS A 75 -15.80 -1.14 -6.69
CA CYS A 75 -15.10 -0.04 -6.02
C CYS A 75 -15.81 1.32 -6.20
N LEU A 76 -16.63 1.51 -7.25
CA LEU A 76 -17.39 2.74 -7.44
C LEU A 76 -18.39 2.97 -6.29
N MET A 77 -19.06 1.92 -5.84
CA MET A 77 -19.97 1.99 -4.67
C MET A 77 -19.22 2.43 -3.40
N LEU A 78 -17.98 1.98 -3.22
CA LEU A 78 -17.14 2.44 -2.11
C LEU A 78 -16.79 3.92 -2.25
N TYR A 79 -16.49 4.39 -3.45
CA TYR A 79 -16.19 5.80 -3.69
C TYR A 79 -17.40 6.69 -3.40
N ASP A 80 -18.58 6.29 -3.86
CA ASP A 80 -19.83 6.99 -3.56
C ASP A 80 -20.09 7.06 -2.05
N GLU A 81 -19.90 5.94 -1.34
CA GLU A 81 -20.05 5.89 0.12
C GLU A 81 -19.04 6.79 0.86
N LEU A 82 -17.82 6.93 0.32
CA LEU A 82 -16.80 7.84 0.85
C LEU A 82 -17.00 9.29 0.38
N GLY A 83 -18.04 9.59 -0.40
CA GLY A 83 -18.29 10.92 -0.97
C GLY A 83 -17.25 11.36 -2.01
N LEU A 84 -16.53 10.40 -2.60
CA LEU A 84 -15.51 10.64 -3.61
C LEU A 84 -16.13 10.73 -5.00
N ARG A 85 -16.26 11.96 -5.52
CA ARG A 85 -16.55 12.18 -6.93
C ARG A 85 -15.26 12.38 -7.70
N PHE A 86 -14.98 11.47 -8.62
CA PHE A 86 -13.89 11.64 -9.57
C PHE A 86 -14.44 12.28 -10.84
N PRO A 87 -13.72 13.27 -11.43
CA PRO A 87 -14.09 13.74 -12.75
C PRO A 87 -14.03 12.53 -13.68
N ASP A 88 -15.16 12.23 -14.33
CA ASP A 88 -15.20 11.18 -15.33
C ASP A 88 -14.04 11.40 -16.28
N LYS A 89 -13.24 10.35 -16.47
CA LYS A 89 -12.16 10.34 -17.46
C LYS A 89 -12.86 10.44 -18.81
N GLN A 90 -13.21 11.66 -19.24
CA GLN A 90 -14.00 11.87 -20.44
C GLN A 90 -13.31 11.14 -21.59
N PRO A 91 -13.94 10.12 -22.17
CA PRO A 91 -13.34 9.36 -23.24
C PRO A 91 -13.32 10.24 -24.49
N GLY A 92 -12.27 11.04 -24.65
CA GLY A 92 -11.82 11.57 -25.95
C GLY A 92 -12.87 12.20 -26.87
N ALA A 93 -13.91 12.84 -26.35
CA ALA A 93 -14.84 13.59 -27.18
C ALA A 93 -14.22 14.95 -27.53
N ALA A 94 -13.58 14.99 -28.70
CA ALA A 94 -13.12 16.21 -29.33
C ALA A 94 -14.28 17.20 -29.51
N GLY A 95 -14.18 18.35 -28.83
CA GLY A 95 -14.81 19.60 -29.25
C GLY A 95 -16.26 19.81 -28.81
N THR A 96 -16.42 20.57 -27.73
CA THR A 96 -17.22 21.82 -27.76
C THR A 96 -16.74 22.71 -26.62
N ALA A 97 -16.01 23.76 -27.00
CA ALA A 97 -15.51 24.79 -26.11
C ALA A 97 -16.67 25.67 -25.62
N GLY A 98 -16.69 25.97 -24.32
CA GLY A 98 -17.44 27.10 -23.78
C GLY A 98 -18.24 26.80 -22.54
N HIS A 99 -17.59 26.54 -21.40
CA HIS A 99 -18.19 26.74 -20.08
C HIS A 99 -17.18 27.46 -19.17
N SER A 100 -17.65 28.55 -18.54
CA SER A 100 -16.88 29.55 -17.82
C SER A 100 -16.21 29.01 -16.54
N PRO A 101 -14.96 29.42 -16.23
CA PRO A 101 -14.16 28.89 -15.13
C PRO A 101 -14.26 29.74 -13.86
N ASP A 102 -15.45 30.03 -13.34
CA ASP A 102 -15.59 30.89 -12.14
C ASP A 102 -16.31 30.17 -11.00
N SER A 103 -15.58 29.30 -10.28
CA SER A 103 -15.78 29.01 -8.84
C SER A 103 -14.82 27.91 -8.37
N ILE A 104 -13.59 28.27 -8.03
CA ILE A 104 -12.62 27.36 -7.38
C ILE A 104 -12.64 27.64 -5.88
N SER A 105 -13.32 26.77 -5.12
CA SER A 105 -13.22 26.72 -3.66
C SER A 105 -11.92 26.00 -3.28
N SER A 106 -10.93 26.77 -2.83
CA SER A 106 -9.54 26.36 -2.58
C SER A 106 -9.27 25.76 -1.18
N SER A 107 -10.24 25.09 -0.57
CA SER A 107 -10.18 24.73 0.87
C SER A 107 -10.21 23.23 1.23
N SER A 108 -10.00 22.29 0.29
CA SER A 108 -10.21 20.85 0.53
C SER A 108 -8.96 19.95 0.67
N SER A 109 -7.73 20.50 0.73
CA SER A 109 -6.51 19.67 0.72
C SER A 109 -6.39 18.68 1.90
N SER A 110 -6.92 19.04 3.08
CA SER A 110 -6.78 18.21 4.30
C SER A 110 -7.65 16.93 4.28
N GLY A 111 -8.74 16.91 3.50
CA GLY A 111 -9.62 15.75 3.39
C GLY A 111 -9.08 14.63 2.49
N ASN A 112 -8.17 14.96 1.58
CA ASN A 112 -7.71 14.01 0.57
C ASN A 112 -6.74 12.97 1.15
N SER A 113 -5.87 13.35 2.08
CA SER A 113 -4.87 12.44 2.66
C SER A 113 -5.48 11.36 3.55
N SER A 114 -6.50 11.68 4.36
CA SER A 114 -7.18 10.69 5.20
C SER A 114 -7.95 9.69 4.35
N THR A 115 -8.60 10.17 3.28
CA THR A 115 -9.31 9.31 2.33
C THR A 115 -8.35 8.45 1.52
N ALA A 116 -7.20 8.98 1.08
CA ALA A 116 -6.16 8.20 0.43
C ALA A 116 -5.66 7.05 1.33
N ALA A 117 -5.45 7.33 2.62
CA ALA A 117 -5.05 6.32 3.60
C ALA A 117 -6.11 5.24 3.79
N ALA A 118 -7.40 5.62 3.86
CA ALA A 118 -8.50 4.68 3.96
C ALA A 118 -8.57 3.76 2.72
N LEU A 119 -8.45 4.33 1.50
CA LEU A 119 -8.43 3.57 0.26
C LEU A 119 -7.25 2.60 0.20
N ALA A 120 -6.05 3.05 0.56
CA ALA A 120 -4.86 2.21 0.60
C ALA A 120 -5.01 1.07 1.63
N PHE A 121 -5.60 1.34 2.79
CA PHE A 121 -5.90 0.32 3.78
C PHE A 121 -6.87 -0.73 3.24
N VAL A 122 -8.00 -0.31 2.63
CA VAL A 122 -8.95 -1.24 1.99
C VAL A 122 -8.26 -2.04 0.88
N ALA A 123 -7.42 -1.41 0.07
CA ALA A 123 -6.66 -2.08 -0.99
C ALA A 123 -5.79 -3.22 -0.44
N THR A 124 -5.06 -2.97 0.65
CA THR A 124 -4.27 -4.03 1.31
C THR A 124 -5.14 -5.15 1.86
N ALA A 125 -6.31 -4.82 2.41
CA ALA A 125 -7.24 -5.82 2.93
C ALA A 125 -7.78 -6.73 1.82
N VAL A 126 -8.12 -6.20 0.64
CA VAL A 126 -8.64 -7.01 -0.48
C VAL A 126 -7.52 -7.76 -1.22
N LYS A 127 -6.30 -7.22 -1.24
CA LYS A 127 -5.11 -7.89 -1.77
C LYS A 127 -4.84 -9.22 -1.08
N ASP A 128 -5.01 -9.27 0.24
CA ASP A 128 -4.82 -10.49 1.06
C ASP A 128 -5.73 -11.66 0.62
N PHE A 129 -6.81 -11.38 -0.12
CA PHE A 129 -7.79 -12.36 -0.64
C PHE A 129 -7.75 -12.51 -2.17
N GLY A 130 -6.66 -12.08 -2.81
CA GLY A 130 -6.44 -12.27 -4.25
C GLY A 130 -7.31 -11.39 -5.16
N LYS A 131 -7.99 -10.37 -4.61
CA LYS A 131 -8.76 -9.39 -5.40
C LYS A 131 -7.84 -8.31 -5.98
N VAL A 132 -6.96 -8.73 -6.91
CA VAL A 132 -5.88 -7.90 -7.44
C VAL A 132 -6.41 -6.69 -8.23
N ASP A 133 -7.44 -6.84 -9.05
CA ASP A 133 -7.98 -5.73 -9.84
C ASP A 133 -8.64 -4.65 -8.97
N ALA A 134 -9.43 -5.04 -7.98
CA ALA A 134 -9.99 -4.11 -7.00
C ALA A 134 -8.87 -3.40 -6.21
N CYS A 135 -7.83 -4.13 -5.80
CA CYS A 135 -6.64 -3.56 -5.15
C CYS A 135 -5.98 -2.48 -6.02
N ILE A 136 -5.77 -2.76 -7.32
CA ILE A 136 -5.19 -1.82 -8.29
C ILE A 136 -6.07 -0.56 -8.42
N ALA A 137 -7.39 -0.73 -8.58
CA ALA A 137 -8.32 0.39 -8.69
C ALA A 137 -8.27 1.31 -7.45
N LEU A 138 -8.32 0.73 -6.26
CA LEU A 138 -8.23 1.47 -4.99
C LEU A 138 -6.89 2.20 -4.84
N LEU A 139 -5.78 1.57 -5.22
CA LEU A 139 -4.44 2.17 -5.12
C LEU A 139 -4.23 3.27 -6.16
N HIS A 140 -4.75 3.13 -7.38
CA HIS A 140 -4.75 4.23 -8.35
C HIS A 140 -5.45 5.47 -7.78
N ARG A 141 -6.61 5.29 -7.11
CA ARG A 141 -7.31 6.40 -6.47
C ARG A 141 -6.54 6.96 -5.27
N ALA A 142 -5.93 6.11 -4.45
CA ALA A 142 -5.08 6.58 -3.34
C ALA A 142 -3.89 7.42 -3.84
N VAL A 143 -3.21 6.99 -4.91
CA VAL A 143 -2.10 7.73 -5.54
C VAL A 143 -2.59 9.03 -6.20
N GLN A 144 -3.80 9.06 -6.77
CA GLN A 144 -4.37 10.30 -7.31
C GLN A 144 -4.64 11.34 -6.21
N LEU A 145 -5.11 10.89 -5.04
CA LEU A 145 -5.41 11.76 -3.91
C LEU A 145 -4.14 12.25 -3.19
N ASP A 146 -3.12 11.40 -3.10
CA ASP A 146 -1.83 11.72 -2.47
C ASP A 146 -0.64 11.17 -3.28
N PRO A 147 -0.25 11.86 -4.37
CA PRO A 147 0.78 11.38 -5.29
C PRO A 147 2.19 11.41 -4.72
N ALA A 148 2.41 12.13 -3.60
CA ALA A 148 3.73 12.22 -2.96
C ALA A 148 4.03 11.00 -2.06
N ASN A 149 3.02 10.18 -1.75
CA ASN A 149 3.15 9.09 -0.79
C ASN A 149 3.85 7.85 -1.40
N PRO A 150 5.10 7.52 -0.98
CA PRO A 150 5.82 6.36 -1.50
C PRO A 150 5.10 5.04 -1.23
N SER A 151 4.38 4.94 -0.11
CA SER A 151 3.73 3.68 0.29
C SER A 151 2.59 3.32 -0.65
N TYR A 152 1.84 4.30 -1.16
CA TYR A 152 0.74 4.06 -2.09
C TYR A 152 1.26 3.67 -3.47
N CYS A 153 2.28 4.39 -3.97
CA CYS A 153 2.92 4.03 -5.24
C CYS A 153 3.55 2.63 -5.18
N LEU A 154 4.30 2.32 -4.12
CA LEU A 154 4.94 1.01 -3.98
C LEU A 154 3.90 -0.12 -3.94
N ASN A 155 2.80 0.07 -3.20
CA ASN A 155 1.71 -0.89 -3.17
C ASN A 155 1.05 -1.04 -4.55
N LEU A 156 0.88 0.05 -5.30
CA LEU A 156 0.33 0.02 -6.66
C LEU A 156 1.22 -0.77 -7.61
N VAL A 157 2.52 -0.47 -7.63
CA VAL A 157 3.50 -1.20 -8.42
C VAL A 157 3.48 -2.69 -8.08
N HIS A 158 3.45 -3.04 -6.79
CA HIS A 158 3.36 -4.43 -6.37
C HIS A 158 2.07 -5.11 -6.83
N ALA A 159 0.93 -4.42 -6.78
CA ALA A 159 -0.34 -4.98 -7.26
C ALA A 159 -0.30 -5.21 -8.79
N LEU A 160 0.32 -4.30 -9.56
CA LEU A 160 0.53 -4.45 -11.00
C LEU A 160 1.49 -5.60 -11.33
N GLU A 161 2.56 -5.78 -10.55
CA GLU A 161 3.45 -6.94 -10.63
C GLU A 161 2.68 -8.26 -10.42
N LEU A 162 1.79 -8.33 -9.43
CA LEU A 162 0.94 -9.50 -9.18
C LEU A 162 0.02 -9.81 -10.37
N ARG A 163 -0.47 -8.77 -11.07
CA ARG A 163 -1.25 -8.91 -12.32
C ARG A 163 -0.37 -9.23 -13.54
N GLN A 164 0.95 -9.26 -13.40
CA GLN A 164 1.92 -9.38 -14.51
C GLN A 164 1.87 -8.22 -15.51
N ASP A 165 1.33 -7.06 -15.10
CA ASP A 165 1.29 -5.84 -15.89
C ASP A 165 2.56 -5.01 -15.64
N LEU A 166 3.69 -5.55 -16.12
CA LEU A 166 5.03 -5.01 -15.84
C LEU A 166 5.24 -3.63 -16.45
N GLN A 167 4.62 -3.36 -17.60
CA GLN A 167 4.65 -2.04 -18.23
C GLN A 167 3.95 -1.00 -17.36
N ALA A 168 2.71 -1.24 -16.94
CA ALA A 168 2.01 -0.32 -16.06
C ALA A 168 2.73 -0.14 -14.70
N ALA A 169 3.36 -1.19 -14.17
CA ALA A 169 4.17 -1.13 -12.97
C ALA A 169 5.37 -0.18 -13.13
N ALA A 170 6.11 -0.29 -14.24
CA ALA A 170 7.23 0.59 -14.54
C ALA A 170 6.78 2.05 -14.74
N GLU A 171 5.64 2.26 -15.43
CA GLU A 171 5.06 3.59 -15.63
C GLU A 171 4.62 4.23 -14.32
N ALA A 172 3.94 3.48 -13.43
CA ALA A 172 3.56 3.99 -12.12
C ALA A 172 4.78 4.39 -11.27
N GLY A 173 5.84 3.58 -11.30
CA GLY A 173 7.11 3.88 -10.63
C GLY A 173 7.79 5.13 -11.21
N ARG A 174 7.85 5.25 -12.53
CA ARG A 174 8.39 6.43 -13.23
C ARG A 174 7.59 7.68 -12.87
N ASP A 175 6.27 7.62 -12.95
CA ASP A 175 5.39 8.75 -12.64
C ASP A 175 5.61 9.26 -11.22
N TYR A 176 5.80 8.36 -10.25
CA TYR A 176 6.17 8.72 -8.89
C TYR A 176 7.55 9.39 -8.82
N CYS A 177 8.57 8.76 -9.43
CA CYS A 177 9.94 9.28 -9.47
C CYS A 177 10.03 10.69 -10.07
N CYS A 178 9.31 10.96 -11.16
CA CYS A 178 9.29 12.28 -11.80
C CYS A 178 8.57 13.35 -10.97
N ARG A 179 7.59 12.97 -10.15
CA ARG A 179 6.84 13.90 -9.28
C ARG A 179 7.51 14.10 -7.92
N CYS A 180 8.26 13.11 -7.45
CA CYS A 180 8.88 13.13 -6.14
C CYS A 180 10.22 13.88 -6.20
N GLY A 181 10.31 15.03 -5.52
CA GLY A 181 11.57 15.77 -5.35
C GLY A 181 12.56 15.13 -4.35
N SER A 182 12.37 13.87 -3.97
CA SER A 182 13.20 13.20 -2.97
C SER A 182 14.46 12.59 -3.58
N ARG A 183 15.41 12.19 -2.72
CA ARG A 183 16.64 11.51 -3.10
C ARG A 183 16.68 10.11 -2.49
N LEU A 184 17.20 9.15 -3.24
CA LEU A 184 17.45 7.78 -2.80
C LEU A 184 18.96 7.50 -2.90
N ALA A 185 19.60 7.13 -1.79
CA ALA A 185 21.04 6.89 -1.73
C ALA A 185 21.89 8.03 -2.37
N GLY A 186 21.50 9.28 -2.12
CA GLY A 186 22.17 10.46 -2.66
C GLY A 186 21.86 10.80 -4.13
N ARG A 187 21.15 9.95 -4.88
CA ARG A 187 20.69 10.25 -6.24
C ARG A 187 19.30 10.87 -6.26
N SER A 188 19.01 11.71 -7.25
CA SER A 188 17.68 12.26 -7.44
C SER A 188 16.73 11.15 -7.92
N LEU A 189 15.50 11.11 -7.40
CA LEU A 189 14.48 10.21 -7.96
C LEU A 189 14.11 10.58 -9.39
N VAL A 190 14.31 11.84 -9.80
CA VAL A 190 14.12 12.28 -11.19
C VAL A 190 15.04 11.49 -12.14
N ASP A 191 16.32 11.34 -11.78
CA ASP A 191 17.30 10.55 -12.56
C ASP A 191 16.86 9.09 -12.69
N VAL A 192 16.23 8.54 -11.64
CA VAL A 192 15.66 7.18 -11.67
C VAL A 192 14.46 7.12 -12.63
N GLY A 193 13.61 8.15 -12.64
CA GLY A 193 12.51 8.27 -13.60
C GLY A 193 12.98 8.33 -15.06
N GLU A 194 14.09 9.04 -15.33
CA GLU A 194 14.72 9.07 -16.66
C GLU A 194 15.26 7.69 -17.05
N LEU A 195 15.91 6.99 -16.13
CA LEU A 195 16.37 5.62 -16.36
C LEU A 195 15.19 4.67 -16.66
N LEU A 196 14.11 4.76 -15.90
CA LEU A 196 12.89 3.98 -16.14
C LEU A 196 12.26 4.30 -17.51
N SER A 197 12.38 5.54 -17.98
CA SER A 197 11.91 5.96 -19.31
C SER A 197 12.75 5.39 -20.45
N SER A 198 14.01 5.03 -20.18
CA SER A 198 14.90 4.41 -21.17
C SER A 198 14.70 2.90 -21.32
N LEU A 199 13.90 2.28 -20.44
CA LEU A 199 13.65 0.85 -20.50
C LEU A 199 12.81 0.49 -21.74
N PRO A 200 13.08 -0.64 -22.41
CA PRO A 200 12.23 -1.12 -23.49
C PRO A 200 10.85 -1.52 -22.94
N GLU A 201 9.84 -1.56 -23.82
CA GLU A 201 8.48 -1.96 -23.46
C GLU A 201 8.48 -3.36 -22.81
N LEU A 202 8.00 -3.46 -21.57
CA LEU A 202 8.03 -4.66 -20.75
C LEU A 202 6.74 -5.47 -20.95
N ARG A 203 6.69 -6.27 -22.02
CA ARG A 203 5.57 -7.16 -22.34
C ARG A 203 5.64 -8.52 -21.66
N ASN A 204 6.83 -8.96 -21.27
CA ASN A 204 7.04 -10.30 -20.70
C ASN A 204 8.11 -10.26 -19.59
N PRO A 205 7.94 -11.00 -18.47
CA PRO A 205 8.97 -11.16 -17.45
C PRO A 205 10.35 -11.56 -17.98
N LEU A 206 10.43 -12.32 -19.08
CA LEU A 206 11.68 -12.70 -19.72
C LEU A 206 12.44 -11.53 -20.33
N GLN A 207 11.79 -10.39 -20.61
CA GLN A 207 12.46 -9.18 -21.07
C GLN A 207 13.21 -8.46 -19.94
N LEU A 208 13.11 -8.94 -18.70
CA LEU A 208 13.94 -8.53 -17.57
C LEU A 208 15.35 -9.14 -17.63
N THR A 209 15.83 -9.60 -18.79
CA THR A 209 17.22 -10.07 -18.96
C THR A 209 18.25 -8.98 -18.65
N TRP A 210 17.90 -7.69 -18.78
CA TRP A 210 18.71 -6.58 -18.31
C TRP A 210 18.96 -6.63 -16.78
N TYR A 211 18.10 -7.31 -16.02
CA TYR A 211 18.27 -7.57 -14.59
C TYR A 211 19.37 -8.60 -14.30
N THR A 212 19.65 -9.48 -15.26
CA THR A 212 20.77 -10.45 -15.19
C THR A 212 22.05 -9.91 -15.81
N ALA A 213 22.01 -8.74 -16.46
CA ALA A 213 23.21 -8.07 -16.91
C ALA A 213 24.01 -7.58 -15.68
N PRO A 214 25.35 -7.52 -15.77
CA PRO A 214 26.18 -6.97 -14.70
C PRO A 214 25.63 -5.60 -14.27
N PRO A 215 25.61 -5.28 -12.96
CA PRO A 215 25.02 -4.06 -12.47
C PRO A 215 25.62 -2.86 -13.22
N LEU A 216 24.76 -2.12 -13.93
CA LEU A 216 25.16 -0.95 -14.72
C LEU A 216 25.92 0.08 -13.85
N TRP A 217 25.72 0.02 -12.54
CA TRP A 217 26.18 1.02 -11.58
C TRP A 217 27.50 0.69 -10.88
N GLY A 218 28.12 -0.45 -11.17
CA GLY A 218 29.39 -0.87 -10.53
C GLY A 218 30.63 -0.70 -11.38
N SER A 219 30.54 -0.79 -12.71
CA SER A 219 31.76 -0.98 -13.51
C SER A 219 32.67 0.25 -13.62
N GLU A 220 32.14 1.48 -13.63
CA GLU A 220 32.97 2.68 -13.73
C GLU A 220 33.50 3.19 -12.39
N GLN A 221 32.65 3.26 -11.37
CA GLN A 221 33.07 3.79 -10.06
C GLN A 221 33.99 2.80 -9.33
N GLN A 222 33.74 1.49 -9.50
CA GLN A 222 34.68 0.45 -9.06
C GLN A 222 35.93 0.41 -9.94
N ARG A 223 35.88 0.71 -11.25
CA ARG A 223 37.11 0.92 -12.06
C ARG A 223 37.90 2.13 -11.60
N ARG A 224 37.26 3.20 -11.12
CA ARG A 224 37.94 4.38 -10.58
C ARG A 224 38.56 4.11 -9.21
N GLN A 225 37.90 3.32 -8.35
CA GLN A 225 38.47 2.93 -7.05
C GLN A 225 39.52 1.81 -7.15
N ASN A 226 39.38 0.88 -8.11
CA ASN A 226 40.38 -0.16 -8.40
C ASN A 226 41.45 0.28 -9.41
N GLN A 227 41.47 1.55 -9.81
CA GLN A 227 42.67 2.11 -10.43
C GLN A 227 43.74 2.22 -9.34
N VAL A 228 44.48 1.12 -9.17
CA VAL A 228 45.76 1.12 -8.47
C VAL A 228 46.59 2.21 -9.15
N PRO A 229 47.01 3.26 -8.42
CA PRO A 229 47.87 4.28 -9.01
C PRO A 229 49.10 3.59 -9.59
N PRO A 230 49.57 3.98 -10.80
CA PRO A 230 50.72 3.36 -11.41
C PRO A 230 51.90 3.39 -10.42
N PRO A 231 52.60 2.25 -10.21
CA PRO A 231 53.75 2.21 -9.32
C PRO A 231 54.84 3.12 -9.88
N GLY A 232 54.97 4.32 -9.31
CA GLY A 232 55.91 5.34 -9.79
C GLY A 232 55.70 6.77 -9.30
N ALA A 233 54.57 7.11 -8.67
CA ALA A 233 54.38 8.44 -8.08
C ALA A 233 54.86 8.48 -6.62
N ALA A 234 56.19 8.47 -6.43
CA ALA A 234 56.84 8.82 -5.16
C ALA A 234 56.65 10.33 -4.88
N GLU A 235 56.07 10.68 -3.73
CA GLU A 235 56.74 11.24 -2.55
C GLU A 235 57.36 12.64 -2.73
N GLU A 236 56.66 13.67 -2.26
CA GLU A 236 57.23 14.87 -1.64
C GLU A 236 56.14 15.43 -0.70
N SER A 237 56.28 15.28 0.61
CA SER A 237 56.94 16.25 1.50
C SER A 237 55.92 17.15 2.20
N CYS A 238 55.68 16.91 3.49
CA CYS A 238 56.10 17.84 4.55
C CYS A 238 55.52 17.42 5.90
N ARG A 239 56.45 17.27 6.83
CA ARG A 239 56.26 17.15 8.27
C ARG A 239 55.65 18.45 8.83
N GLY A 240 54.80 18.32 9.84
CA GLY A 240 54.30 19.44 10.63
C GLY A 240 53.80 18.95 11.99
N ASP A 241 54.74 18.87 12.94
CA ASP A 241 54.51 18.74 14.38
C ASP A 241 53.59 19.84 14.92
N GLY A 242 52.78 19.51 15.93
CA GLY A 242 51.94 20.49 16.62
C GLY A 242 51.20 19.91 17.82
N SER A 243 51.93 19.74 18.92
CA SER A 243 51.46 19.38 20.26
C SER A 243 50.48 20.37 20.89
N GLY A 244 49.59 19.86 21.75
CA GLY A 244 49.22 20.52 23.00
C GLY A 244 47.75 20.93 23.16
N GLY A 245 47.15 20.56 24.30
CA GLY A 245 45.93 21.21 24.79
C GLY A 245 45.04 20.32 25.66
N ASP A 246 45.32 20.32 26.95
CA ASP A 246 44.61 19.69 28.06
C ASP A 246 43.33 20.47 28.46
N ASP A 247 42.61 19.89 29.42
CA ASP A 247 41.67 20.49 30.39
C ASP A 247 40.14 20.60 30.12
N GLY A 248 39.40 19.91 31.00
CA GLY A 248 38.40 20.57 31.87
C GLY A 248 36.92 20.22 31.67
N GLY A 249 36.31 19.56 32.67
CA GLY A 249 34.86 19.23 32.80
C GLY A 249 33.92 20.46 32.99
N PRO A 250 32.75 20.38 33.68
CA PRO A 250 32.20 19.31 34.53
C PRO A 250 30.71 18.94 34.30
N GLN A 251 30.25 18.05 35.19
CA GLN A 251 28.92 17.48 35.44
C GLN A 251 27.76 18.47 35.55
N HIS A 252 26.53 18.05 35.20
CA HIS A 252 25.34 18.11 36.08
C HIS A 252 24.04 17.54 35.46
N GLY A 253 23.29 16.78 36.28
CA GLY A 253 21.82 16.69 36.32
C GLY A 253 21.17 15.71 35.32
N GLY A 254 20.41 14.69 35.69
CA GLY A 254 19.49 14.53 36.82
C GLY A 254 18.05 14.55 36.28
N GLY A 255 17.36 13.41 36.25
CA GLY A 255 15.97 13.34 35.78
C GLY A 255 15.34 11.97 35.93
N ARG A 256 14.54 11.83 37.00
CA ARG A 256 13.74 10.66 37.42
C ARG A 256 12.54 10.39 36.50
N ARG A 257 11.88 9.24 36.77
CA ARG A 257 10.48 8.81 36.49
C ARG A 257 10.36 7.86 35.29
N SER A 258 9.56 6.81 35.30
CA SER A 258 8.65 6.22 36.30
C SER A 258 8.31 4.80 35.85
N ASP A 259 7.81 4.02 36.81
CA ASP A 259 7.21 2.71 36.71
C ASP A 259 6.30 2.50 35.49
N ASP A 260 6.31 1.30 34.90
CA ASP A 260 5.05 0.67 34.49
C ASP A 260 5.11 -0.86 34.31
N SER A 261 4.38 -1.52 35.21
CA SER A 261 3.41 -2.58 34.94
C SER A 261 3.85 -3.85 34.18
N ALA A 262 4.28 -4.83 34.97
CA ALA A 262 4.14 -6.24 34.66
C ALA A 262 2.64 -6.62 34.61
N ARG A 263 2.13 -7.00 33.44
CA ARG A 263 0.81 -7.63 33.30
C ARG A 263 0.97 -9.05 32.74
N GLY A 264 0.83 -10.03 33.64
CA GLY A 264 0.75 -11.44 33.32
C GLY A 264 -0.54 -11.75 32.56
N GLY A 265 -0.40 -12.39 31.39
CA GLY A 265 -1.50 -12.97 30.63
C GLY A 265 -1.50 -14.49 30.78
N ASN A 266 -2.44 -15.00 31.58
CA ASN A 266 -2.76 -16.42 31.67
C ASN A 266 -3.21 -16.94 30.30
N LYS A 267 -2.53 -17.99 29.81
CA LYS A 267 -2.99 -18.79 28.67
C LYS A 267 -3.95 -19.86 29.19
N SER A 268 -5.24 -19.71 28.93
CA SER A 268 -6.19 -20.82 29.00
C SER A 268 -6.36 -21.44 27.61
N THR A 269 -5.93 -22.69 27.50
CA THR A 269 -6.11 -23.55 26.34
C THR A 269 -7.53 -24.11 26.33
N GLY A 270 -8.37 -23.62 25.42
CA GLY A 270 -9.64 -24.23 25.07
C GLY A 270 -9.52 -24.96 23.73
N HIS A 271 -9.55 -26.29 23.75
CA HIS A 271 -9.64 -27.12 22.55
C HIS A 271 -10.98 -26.91 21.86
N SER A 272 -10.94 -26.57 20.57
CA SER A 272 -12.12 -26.63 19.70
C SER A 272 -11.71 -27.36 18.43
N THR A 273 -12.30 -28.55 18.26
CA THR A 273 -12.19 -29.42 17.11
C THR A 273 -13.06 -28.87 15.98
N ALA A 274 -12.42 -28.33 14.92
CA ALA A 274 -13.08 -27.99 13.68
C ALA A 274 -12.34 -28.65 12.51
N ALA A 275 -13.11 -29.31 11.64
CA ALA A 275 -12.64 -30.09 10.51
C ALA A 275 -11.84 -29.21 9.53
N ALA A 276 -10.62 -29.65 9.24
CA ALA A 276 -9.69 -28.99 8.35
C ALA A 276 -9.97 -29.35 6.88
N THR A 277 -10.47 -28.41 6.09
CA THR A 277 -10.22 -28.38 4.65
C THR A 277 -8.86 -27.73 4.43
N GLY A 278 -7.86 -28.56 4.14
CA GLY A 278 -6.47 -28.14 3.98
C GLY A 278 -6.24 -27.32 2.71
N HIS A 279 -6.16 -26.01 2.85
CA HIS A 279 -5.39 -25.17 1.94
C HIS A 279 -4.15 -24.67 2.66
N THR A 280 -3.02 -25.32 2.37
CA THR A 280 -1.70 -24.86 2.80
C THR A 280 -1.31 -23.62 1.98
N PRO A 281 -1.02 -22.47 2.60
CA PRO A 281 -0.51 -21.32 1.87
C PRO A 281 0.91 -21.61 1.40
N VAL A 282 1.11 -21.64 0.08
CA VAL A 282 2.43 -21.69 -0.54
C VAL A 282 3.13 -20.36 -0.25
N LYS A 283 4.14 -20.38 0.63
CA LYS A 283 5.04 -19.23 0.84
C LYS A 283 6.04 -19.17 -0.32
N ALA A 284 5.62 -18.59 -1.44
CA ALA A 284 6.54 -18.22 -2.52
C ALA A 284 7.33 -16.97 -2.08
N GLY A 285 8.64 -17.13 -1.85
CA GLY A 285 9.56 -16.05 -1.47
C GLY A 285 9.96 -15.16 -2.64
N SER A 286 9.00 -14.67 -3.45
CA SER A 286 9.29 -13.68 -4.48
C SER A 286 9.50 -12.31 -3.84
N ARG A 287 10.75 -11.86 -3.79
CA ARG A 287 11.06 -10.46 -3.50
C ARG A 287 10.57 -9.62 -4.68
N SER A 288 9.74 -8.60 -4.41
CA SER A 288 9.28 -7.64 -5.42
C SER A 288 10.48 -6.99 -6.14
N MET A 289 10.35 -6.76 -7.45
CA MET A 289 11.38 -6.16 -8.31
C MET A 289 11.84 -4.81 -7.74
N TRP A 290 10.89 -4.03 -7.22
CA TRP A 290 11.13 -2.73 -6.61
C TRP A 290 12.01 -2.80 -5.34
N CYS A 291 11.79 -3.79 -4.48
CA CYS A 291 12.58 -3.95 -3.25
C CYS A 291 14.05 -4.22 -3.58
N GLN A 292 14.32 -4.96 -4.65
CA GLN A 292 15.68 -5.19 -5.11
C GLN A 292 16.27 -3.98 -5.86
N MET A 293 15.48 -3.26 -6.65
CA MET A 293 15.93 -2.04 -7.34
C MET A 293 16.28 -0.91 -6.38
N VAL A 294 15.51 -0.76 -5.29
CA VAL A 294 15.70 0.29 -4.28
C VAL A 294 16.77 -0.09 -3.25
N CYS A 295 16.75 -1.32 -2.73
CA CYS A 295 17.70 -1.73 -1.69
C CYS A 295 19.08 -2.13 -2.25
N GLY A 296 19.18 -2.53 -3.52
CA GLY A 296 20.46 -2.85 -4.18
C GLY A 296 21.37 -1.64 -4.39
N ALA A 297 20.87 -0.41 -4.21
CA ALA A 297 21.63 0.83 -4.34
C ALA A 297 22.35 1.28 -3.05
N SER A 298 22.17 0.56 -1.94
CA SER A 298 22.75 0.91 -0.62
C SER A 298 23.89 -0.01 -0.18
N SER A 299 24.46 -0.80 -1.10
CA SER A 299 25.59 -1.70 -0.84
C SER A 299 26.83 -1.28 -1.61
#